data_AF-A0A2D6TQ51-F1
#
_entry.id   AF-A0A2D6TQ51-F1
#
_cell.length_a   1.000
_cell.length_b   1.000
_cell.length_c   1.000
_cell.angle_alpha   90.00
_cell.angle_beta   90.00
_cell.angle_gamma   90.00
#
_symmetry.space_group_name_H-M   'P 1'
#
loop_
_entity.id
_entity.type
_entity.pdbx_description
1 polymer ?
#
loop_
_entity_poly.entity_id
_entity_poly.type
_entity_poly.pdbx_seq_one_letter_code
_entity_poly.pdbx_strand_id
1 'polypeptide(L)'
;MSKDLVRISVMIRTEQLNQLHALDVNISGYIRDLIDDRISNDTIVLSVSNETKKLYDQVISNSGQTDLDLEPYVVDALKVMIKDKIKSMQKLHDSL
;
A
#
# COMPACT_ATOMS: atom_id res chain seq x y z
N MET A 1 1.96 -24.66 -15.43
CA MET A 1 2.06 -25.66 -14.34
C MET A 1 0.84 -25.50 -13.45
N SER A 2 0.08 -26.56 -13.17
CA SER A 2 -1.01 -26.47 -12.20
C SER A 2 -0.38 -26.14 -10.84
N LYS A 3 -0.72 -24.97 -10.29
CA LYS A 3 -0.31 -24.62 -8.93
C LYS A 3 -1.14 -25.49 -7.99
N ASP A 4 -0.49 -26.41 -7.29
CA ASP A 4 -1.15 -27.17 -6.22
C ASP A 4 -1.70 -26.18 -5.19
N LEU A 5 -3.00 -26.23 -4.95
CA LEU A 5 -3.67 -25.31 -4.02
C LEU A 5 -3.77 -25.97 -2.65
N VAL A 6 -3.36 -25.22 -1.62
CA VAL A 6 -3.51 -25.62 -0.22
C VAL A 6 -4.72 -24.90 0.38
N ARG A 7 -5.58 -25.63 1.10
CA ARG A 7 -6.72 -25.05 1.81
C ARG A 7 -6.27 -24.48 3.16
N ILE A 8 -6.65 -23.24 3.41
CA ILE A 8 -6.49 -22.58 4.71
C ILE A 8 -7.86 -22.29 5.34
N SER A 9 -7.93 -22.28 6.67
CA SER A 9 -9.13 -21.89 7.43
C SER A 9 -8.82 -20.59 8.18
N VAL A 10 -9.72 -19.61 8.06
CA VAL A 10 -9.54 -18.28 8.65
C VAL A 10 -10.79 -17.94 9.46
N MET A 11 -10.58 -17.45 10.69
CA MET A 11 -11.65 -16.89 11.51
C MET A 11 -11.62 -15.37 11.42
N ILE A 12 -12.75 -14.76 11.11
CA ILE A 12 -12.93 -13.31 11.06
C ILE A 12 -14.17 -12.90 11.87
N ARG A 13 -14.21 -11.65 12.34
CA ARG A 13 -15.39 -11.14 13.06
C ARG A 13 -16.55 -10.96 12.09
N THR A 14 -17.78 -11.20 12.56
CA THR A 14 -19.00 -11.02 11.77
C THR A 14 -19.11 -9.62 11.18
N GLU A 15 -18.70 -8.59 11.92
CA GLU A 15 -18.68 -7.21 11.44
C GLU A 15 -17.76 -7.02 10.22
N GLN A 16 -16.59 -7.66 10.23
CA GLN A 16 -15.66 -7.59 9.10
C GLN A 16 -16.22 -8.34 7.89
N LEU A 17 -16.87 -9.49 8.12
CA LEU A 17 -17.54 -10.24 7.06
C LEU A 17 -18.64 -9.39 6.39
N ASN A 18 -19.47 -8.71 7.18
CA ASN A 18 -20.52 -7.83 6.68
C ASN A 18 -19.95 -6.65 5.87
N GLN A 19 -18.86 -6.04 6.34
CA GLN A 19 -18.19 -4.97 5.63
C GLN A 19 -17.60 -5.44 4.28
N LEU A 20 -16.97 -6.62 4.25
CA LEU A 20 -16.44 -7.19 3.02
C LEU A 20 -17.55 -7.55 2.02
N HIS A 21 -18.68 -8.07 2.51
CA HIS A 21 -19.86 -8.34 1.68
C HIS A 21 -20.48 -7.06 1.12
N ALA A 22 -20.54 -5.99 1.91
CA ALA A 22 -21.03 -4.68 1.44
C ALA A 22 -20.15 -4.07 0.34
N LEU A 23 -18.89 -4.48 0.26
CA LEU A 23 -17.94 -4.08 -0.78
C LEU A 23 -17.97 -4.99 -2.02
N ASP A 24 -18.85 -6.00 -2.06
CA ASP A 24 -18.94 -7.02 -3.12
C ASP A 24 -17.61 -7.77 -3.37
N VAL A 25 -16.82 -7.97 -2.32
CA VAL A 25 -15.48 -8.57 -2.41
C VAL A 25 -15.51 -10.09 -2.21
N ASN A 26 -14.88 -10.83 -3.12
CA ASN A 26 -14.59 -12.25 -2.91
C ASN A 26 -13.47 -12.42 -1.88
N ILE A 27 -13.81 -12.95 -0.70
CA ILE A 27 -12.88 -13.09 0.43
C ILE A 27 -11.66 -13.97 0.09
N SER A 28 -11.85 -15.06 -0.66
CA SER A 28 -10.74 -15.95 -1.03
C SER A 28 -9.80 -15.30 -2.04
N GLY A 29 -10.32 -14.47 -2.95
CA GLY A 29 -9.52 -13.63 -3.85
C GLY A 29 -8.76 -12.57 -3.06
N TYR A 30 -9.48 -11.80 -2.25
CA TYR A 30 -8.89 -10.74 -1.42
C TYR A 30 -7.78 -11.23 -0.50
N ILE A 31 -7.98 -12.36 0.20
CA ILE A 31 -6.92 -12.95 1.04
C ILE A 31 -5.72 -13.38 0.20
N ARG A 32 -5.93 -13.93 -1.01
CA ARG A 32 -4.83 -14.32 -1.90
C ARG A 32 -4.05 -13.09 -2.35
N ASP A 33 -4.73 -12.05 -2.81
CA ASP A 33 -4.11 -10.81 -3.28
C ASP A 33 -3.30 -10.17 -2.14
N LEU A 34 -3.84 -10.12 -0.92
CA LEU A 34 -3.11 -9.65 0.26
C LEU A 34 -1.86 -10.49 0.58
N ILE A 35 -1.93 -11.81 0.40
CA ILE A 35 -0.78 -12.70 0.60
C ILE A 35 0.28 -12.44 -0.48
N ASP A 36 -0.14 -12.33 -1.74
CA ASP A 36 0.74 -12.06 -2.87
C ASP A 36 1.43 -10.69 -2.71
N ASP A 37 0.68 -9.64 -2.35
CA ASP A 37 1.21 -8.32 -2.05
C ASP A 37 2.21 -8.32 -0.90
N ARG A 38 1.95 -9.13 0.14
CA ARG A 38 2.82 -9.21 1.31
C ARG A 38 4.12 -9.98 1.05
N ILE A 39 4.10 -10.93 0.12
CA ILE A 39 5.26 -11.77 -0.23
C ILE A 39 6.04 -11.18 -1.40
N SER A 40 5.43 -10.29 -2.19
CA SER A 40 6.10 -9.56 -3.25
C SER A 40 7.34 -8.82 -2.74
N ASN A 41 8.45 -8.95 -3.47
CA ASN A 41 9.69 -8.23 -3.16
C ASN A 41 9.63 -6.76 -3.61
N ASP A 42 8.70 -6.43 -4.50
CA ASP A 42 8.67 -5.15 -5.22
C ASP A 42 7.36 -4.37 -4.96
N THR A 43 6.47 -4.88 -4.09
CA THR A 43 5.22 -4.20 -3.71
C THR A 43 5.39 -3.44 -2.41
N ILE A 44 5.02 -2.16 -2.41
CA ILE A 44 4.95 -1.32 -1.20
C ILE A 44 3.48 -1.05 -0.88
N VAL A 45 3.03 -1.48 0.31
CA VAL A 45 1.68 -1.16 0.81
C VAL A 45 1.77 0.02 1.77
N LEU A 46 1.08 1.12 1.44
CA LEU A 46 1.08 2.36 2.22
C LEU A 46 -0.30 2.64 2.80
N SER A 47 -0.38 2.75 4.13
CA SER A 47 -1.56 3.31 4.81
C SER A 47 -1.48 4.83 4.75
N VAL A 48 -2.44 5.47 4.09
CA VAL A 48 -2.49 6.92 3.89
C VAL A 48 -3.76 7.55 4.48
N SER A 49 -3.77 8.87 4.63
CA SER A 49 -4.97 9.60 5.06
C SER A 49 -6.05 9.59 3.97
N ASN A 50 -7.30 9.85 4.34
CA ASN A 50 -8.41 10.00 3.38
C ASN A 50 -8.15 11.12 2.36
N GLU A 51 -7.47 12.19 2.76
CA GLU A 51 -7.12 13.29 1.88
C GLU A 51 -6.12 12.84 0.81
N THR A 52 -5.05 12.15 1.22
CA THR A 52 -4.08 11.58 0.30
C THR A 52 -4.71 10.57 -0.65
N LYS A 53 -5.61 9.71 -0.15
CA LYS A 53 -6.34 8.75 -0.99
C LYS A 53 -7.16 9.45 -2.07
N LYS A 54 -7.92 10.49 -1.71
CA LYS A 54 -8.71 11.26 -2.68
C LYS A 54 -7.83 11.91 -3.75
N LEU A 55 -6.68 12.43 -3.36
CA LEU A 55 -5.72 13.01 -4.32
C LEU A 55 -5.17 11.94 -5.26
N TYR A 56 -4.79 10.77 -4.73
CA TYR A 56 -4.37 9.63 -5.55
C TYR A 56 -5.45 9.25 -6.56
N ASP A 57 -6.70 9.07 -6.11
CA ASP A 57 -7.81 8.69 -6.98
C ASP A 57 -8.03 9.74 -8.08
N GLN A 58 -7.91 11.03 -7.77
CA GLN A 58 -8.02 12.12 -8.75
C GLN A 58 -6.90 12.12 -9.78
N VAL A 59 -5.67 11.81 -9.38
CA VAL A 59 -4.50 11.80 -10.27
C VAL A 59 -4.53 10.55 -11.14
N ILE A 60 -4.65 9.36 -10.55
CA ILE A 60 -4.52 8.09 -11.24
C ILE A 60 -5.79 7.73 -12.03
N SER A 61 -6.97 7.84 -11.43
CA SER A 61 -8.22 7.40 -12.09
C SER A 61 -8.60 8.27 -13.29
N ASN A 62 -8.22 9.56 -13.28
CA ASN A 62 -8.54 10.47 -14.38
C ASN A 62 -7.49 10.51 -15.49
N SER A 63 -6.26 10.05 -15.23
CA SER A 63 -5.16 10.14 -16.19
C SER A 63 -4.84 8.83 -16.89
N GLY A 64 -5.39 7.70 -16.42
CA GLY A 64 -5.04 6.37 -16.93
C GLY A 64 -3.59 5.97 -16.61
N GLN A 65 -2.94 6.70 -15.69
CA GLN A 65 -1.60 6.39 -15.23
C GLN A 65 -1.59 5.09 -14.44
N THR A 66 -0.46 4.40 -14.51
CA THR A 66 -0.18 3.16 -13.78
C THR A 66 0.75 3.44 -12.61
N ASP A 67 0.92 2.48 -11.70
CA ASP A 67 1.88 2.60 -10.59
C ASP A 67 3.32 2.83 -11.09
N LEU A 68 3.67 2.34 -12.29
CA LEU A 68 4.97 2.61 -12.92
C LEU A 68 5.17 4.09 -13.27
N ASP A 69 4.09 4.79 -13.62
CA ASP A 69 4.15 6.23 -13.90
C ASP A 69 4.27 7.05 -12.61
N LEU A 70 3.78 6.50 -11.49
CA LEU A 70 3.87 7.12 -10.16
C LEU A 70 5.23 6.91 -9.49
N GLU A 71 5.89 5.77 -9.76
CA GLU A 71 7.15 5.37 -9.12
C GLU A 71 8.23 6.46 -9.10
N PRO A 72 8.52 7.21 -10.19
CA PRO A 72 9.53 8.26 -10.17
C PRO A 72 9.24 9.35 -9.13
N TYR A 73 7.97 9.72 -8.96
CA TYR A 73 7.54 10.71 -7.98
C TYR A 73 7.69 10.20 -6.54
N VAL A 74 7.41 8.91 -6.31
CA VAL A 74 7.63 8.26 -5.01
C VAL A 74 9.12 8.24 -4.67
N VAL A 75 9.98 7.86 -5.62
CA VAL A 75 11.43 7.85 -5.45
C VAL A 75 11.96 9.24 -5.07
N ASP A 76 11.49 10.28 -5.74
CA ASP A 76 11.92 11.65 -5.45
C ASP A 76 11.43 12.14 -4.09
N ALA A 77 10.19 11.82 -3.69
CA ALA A 77 9.69 12.10 -2.35
C ALA A 77 10.55 11.41 -1.26
N LEU A 78 10.95 10.16 -1.47
CA LEU A 78 11.82 9.43 -0.54
C LEU A 78 13.21 10.07 -0.43
N LYS A 79 13.80 10.52 -1.55
CA LYS A 79 15.08 11.25 -1.52
C LYS A 79 14.98 12.55 -0.72
N VAL A 80 13.87 13.28 -0.85
CA VAL A 80 13.62 14.50 -0.05
C VAL A 80 13.53 14.16 1.43
N MET A 81 12.75 13.13 1.78
CA MET A 81 12.60 12.68 3.16
C MET A 81 13.94 12.29 3.81
N ILE A 82 14.83 11.61 3.07
CA ILE A 82 16.18 11.29 3.55
C ILE A 82 16.98 12.56 3.83
N LYS A 83 16.98 13.53 2.90
CA LYS A 83 17.69 14.81 3.07
C LYS A 83 17.20 15.55 4.30
N ASP A 84 15.89 15.57 4.54
CA ASP A 84 15.30 16.26 5.69
C ASP A 84 15.64 15.58 7.01
N LYS A 85 15.67 14.24 7.04
CA LYS A 85 16.15 13.49 8.20
C LYS A 85 17.61 13.79 8.51
N ILE A 86 18.49 13.80 7.51
CA ILE A 86 19.91 14.12 7.68
C ILE A 86 20.07 15.53 8.28
N LYS A 87 19.41 16.53 7.69
CA LYS A 87 19.46 17.91 8.20
C LYS A 87 18.95 18.01 9.64
N SER A 88 17.88 17.29 9.96
CA SER A 88 17.31 17.29 11.32
C SER A 88 18.26 16.65 12.32
N MET A 89 18.93 15.56 11.96
CA MET A 89 19.95 14.92 12.80
C MET A 89 21.20 15.79 12.97
N GLN A 90 21.65 16.48 11.91
CA GLN A 90 22.76 17.44 11.99
C GLN A 90 22.43 18.59 12.94
N LYS A 91 21.26 19.21 12.80
CA LYS A 91 20.81 20.26 13.74
C LYS A 91 20.76 19.79 15.19
N LEU A 92 20.33 18.55 15.41
CA LEU A 92 20.31 17.96 16.75
C LEU A 92 21.74 17.80 17.30
N HIS A 93 22.67 17.31 16.46
CA HIS A 93 24.08 17.19 16.83
C HIS A 93 24.72 18.54 17.17
N ASP A 94 24.48 19.56 16.34
CA ASP A 94 25.02 20.92 16.53
C ASP A 94 24.43 21.64 17.76
N SER A 95 23.30 21.14 18.30
CA SER A 95 22.64 21.67 19.49
C SER A 95 23.07 21.01 20.82
N LEU A 96 23.94 19.99 20.74
CA LEU A 96 24.58 19.32 21.89
C LEU A 96 25.94 19.97 22.19
#